data_AF-A0A2E1SJT0-F1
#
_entry.id   AF-A0A2E1SJT0-F1
#
_cell.length_a   1.000
_cell.length_b   1.000
_cell.length_c   1.000
_cell.angle_alpha   90.00
_cell.angle_beta   90.00
_cell.angle_gamma   90.00
#
_symmetry.space_group_name_H-M   'P 1'
#
loop_
_entity.id
_entity.type
_entity.pdbx_description
1 polymer ?
#
loop_
_entity_poly.entity_id
_entity_poly.type
_entity_poly.pdbx_seq_one_letter_code
_entity_poly.pdbx_strand_id
1 'polypeptide(L)' 'MELRNINTCINCENLLRDFICQTHQQKVEINNFCDSHSYKDSITKNSSCANCSHFGLDSCSRPSEASETMVCFDWKK' A
#
# COMPACT_ATOMS: atom_id res chain seq x y z
N MET A 1 16.46 16.67 15.82
CA MET A 1 15.07 16.67 15.36
C MET A 1 14.74 15.24 14.98
N GLU A 2 13.80 14.62 15.68
CA GLU A 2 13.42 13.22 15.45
C GLU A 2 12.22 13.17 14.49
N LEU A 3 12.31 12.36 13.44
CA LEU A 3 11.18 12.08 12.56
C LEU A 3 10.27 11.04 13.23
N ARG A 4 8.96 11.24 13.17
CA ARG A 4 7.96 10.31 13.71
C ARG A 4 7.00 9.90 12.60
N ASN A 5 6.65 8.62 12.59
CA ASN A 5 5.58 8.12 11.74
C ASN A 5 4.22 8.50 12.34
N ILE A 6 3.26 8.81 11.46
CA ILE A 6 1.87 9.09 11.83
C ILE A 6 1.02 7.91 11.36
N ASN A 7 0.05 7.50 12.17
CA ASN A 7 -0.90 6.47 11.80
C ASN A 7 -1.97 7.06 10.89
N THR A 8 -1.91 6.77 9.60
CA THR A 8 -2.90 7.19 8.61
C THR A 8 -3.39 5.99 7.81
N CYS A 9 -4.37 6.18 6.93
CA CYS A 9 -4.88 5.11 6.08
C CYS A 9 -3.78 4.45 5.23
N ILE A 10 -2.72 5.18 4.83
CA ILE A 10 -1.66 4.64 3.96
C ILE A 10 -0.81 3.54 4.61
N ASN A 11 -0.72 3.52 5.94
CA ASN A 11 -0.04 2.49 6.71
C ASN A 11 -1.02 1.66 7.54
N CYS A 12 -2.26 1.53 7.07
CA CYS A 12 -3.30 0.73 7.70
C CYS A 12 -3.50 -0.61 6.96
N GLU A 13 -3.61 -1.71 7.69
CA GLU A 13 -3.91 -3.04 7.13
C GLU A 13 -5.27 -3.11 6.44
N ASN A 14 -6.20 -2.25 6.89
CA ASN A 14 -7.57 -2.18 6.39
C ASN A 14 -7.71 -1.27 5.15
N LEU A 15 -6.61 -0.80 4.56
CA LEU A 15 -6.65 -0.05 3.29
C LEU A 15 -6.64 -1.01 2.10
N LEU A 16 -7.72 -0.98 1.33
CA LEU A 16 -7.85 -1.71 0.07
C LEU A 16 -7.27 -0.91 -1.10
N ARG A 17 -7.18 -1.55 -2.28
CA ARG A 17 -6.92 -0.83 -3.54
C ARG A 17 -7.99 0.25 -3.76
N ASP A 18 -7.65 1.27 -4.56
CA ASP A 18 -8.48 2.44 -4.85
C ASP A 18 -8.79 3.36 -3.66
N PHE A 19 -7.98 3.26 -2.60
CA PHE A 19 -8.12 4.05 -1.37
C PHE A 19 -9.46 3.86 -0.67
N ILE A 20 -9.91 2.60 -0.55
CA ILE A 20 -11.12 2.26 0.21
C ILE A 20 -10.71 1.75 1.59
N CYS A 21 -11.27 2.34 2.66
CA CYS A 21 -11.13 1.80 4.00
C CYS A 21 -12.12 0.64 4.19
N GLN A 22 -11.62 -0.58 4.41
CA GLN A 22 -12.44 -1.78 4.59
C GLN A 22 -13.36 -1.68 5.82
N THR A 23 -12.90 -1.06 6.91
CA THR A 23 -13.66 -0.93 8.16
C THR A 23 -14.92 -0.08 7.98
N HIS A 24 -14.83 0.99 7.19
CA HIS A 24 -15.90 1.98 7.03
C HIS A 24 -16.56 1.94 5.64
N GLN A 25 -16.07 1.10 4.73
CA GLN A 25 -16.58 0.95 3.36
C GLN A 25 -16.70 2.28 2.60
N GLN A 26 -15.72 3.17 2.79
CA GLN A 26 -15.70 4.50 2.18
C GLN A 26 -14.33 4.81 1.56
N LYS A 27 -14.34 5.71 0.57
CA LYS A 27 -13.12 6.24 -0.02
C LYS A 27 -12.42 7.17 0.98
N VAL A 28 -11.10 7.06 1.06
CA VAL A 28 -10.25 7.84 1.95
C VAL A 28 -9.13 8.50 1.18
N GLU A 29 -8.55 9.53 1.78
CA GLU A 29 -7.32 10.15 1.33
C GLU A 29 -6.12 9.67 2.16
N ILE A 30 -4.91 9.96 1.66
CA ILE A 30 -3.64 9.51 2.26
C ILE A 30 -3.47 9.98 3.72
N ASN A 31 -4.03 11.15 4.05
CA ASN A 31 -3.95 11.80 5.35
C ASN A 31 -5.15 11.50 6.27
N ASN A 32 -6.16 10.76 5.81
CA ASN A 32 -7.24 10.33 6.69
C ASN A 32 -6.74 9.31 7.71
N PHE A 33 -7.37 9.27 8.88
CA PHE A 33 -7.11 8.29 9.94
C PHE A 33 -8.41 7.98 10.68
N CYS A 34 -8.41 6.89 11.44
CA CYS A 34 -9.51 6.53 12.34
C CYS A 34 -8.96 5.81 13.57
N ASP A 35 -9.74 5.73 14.64
CA ASP A 35 -9.32 5.07 15.88
C ASP A 35 -9.20 3.55 15.72
N SER A 36 -9.80 2.97 14.69
CA SER A 36 -9.69 1.55 14.33
C SER A 36 -8.45 1.24 13.47
N HIS A 37 -7.41 2.07 13.55
CA HIS A 37 -6.16 1.86 12.82
C HIS A 37 -5.47 0.57 13.26
N SER A 38 -5.12 -0.28 12.28
CA SER A 38 -4.23 -1.41 12.48
C SER A 38 -3.00 -1.18 11.62
N TYR A 39 -1.83 -1.07 12.24
CA TYR A 39 -0.60 -0.75 11.52
C TYR A 39 -0.20 -1.87 10.57
N LYS A 40 0.07 -1.51 9.32
CA LYS A 40 0.76 -2.32 8.33
C LYS A 40 2.13 -1.71 8.09
N ASP A 41 3.13 -2.56 7.85
CA ASP A 41 4.43 -2.10 7.38
C ASP A 41 4.27 -1.09 6.24
N SER A 42 4.76 0.11 6.50
CA SER A 42 4.59 1.27 5.65
C SER A 42 5.34 1.09 4.34
N ILE A 43 4.87 1.79 3.30
CA ILE A 43 5.56 1.87 2.02
C ILE A 43 6.99 2.39 2.27
N THR A 44 7.99 1.54 2.05
CA THR A 44 9.41 1.90 2.18
C THR A 44 10.01 2.13 0.78
N LYS A 45 11.27 2.59 0.71
CA LYS A 45 12.00 2.64 -0.57
C LYS A 45 12.07 1.26 -1.26
N ASN A 46 12.01 0.18 -0.48
CA ASN A 46 12.06 -1.18 -1.01
C ASN A 46 10.72 -1.59 -1.61
N SER A 47 9.67 -0.80 -1.37
CA SER A 47 8.32 -1.06 -1.84
C SER A 47 8.06 -0.69 -3.30
N SER A 48 9.10 -0.44 -4.08
CA SER A 48 8.96 -0.32 -5.54
C SER A 48 8.41 -1.61 -6.16
N CYS A 49 7.55 -1.45 -7.15
CA CYS A 49 7.08 -2.52 -8.01
C CYS A 49 8.24 -3.22 -8.72
N ALA A 50 9.35 -2.52 -9.01
CA ALA A 50 10.55 -3.13 -9.58
C ALA A 50 11.17 -4.23 -8.68
N ASN A 51 10.91 -4.20 -7.37
CA ASN A 51 11.38 -5.20 -6.40
C ASN A 51 10.30 -6.23 -6.04
N CYS A 52 9.15 -6.21 -6.71
CA CYS A 52 8.03 -7.11 -6.46
C CYS A 52 8.31 -8.46 -7.12
N SER A 53 8.11 -9.58 -6.43
CA SER A 53 8.43 -10.94 -6.92
C SER A 53 7.80 -11.29 -8.27
N HIS A 54 6.71 -10.60 -8.63
CA HIS A 54 5.94 -10.85 -9.85
C HIS A 54 6.17 -9.79 -10.95
N PHE A 55 7.02 -8.77 -10.75
CA PHE A 55 7.22 -7.72 -11.75
C PHE A 55 7.88 -8.26 -13.02
N GLY A 56 7.31 -7.92 -14.18
CA GLY A 56 7.76 -8.41 -15.48
C GLY A 56 7.53 -9.91 -15.73
N LEU A 57 6.91 -10.63 -14.79
CA LEU A 57 6.57 -12.05 -14.95
C LEU A 57 5.11 -12.20 -15.39
N ASP A 58 4.80 -13.28 -16.11
CA ASP A 58 3.43 -13.64 -16.50
C ASP A 58 2.51 -13.91 -15.30
N SER A 59 3.09 -14.18 -14.13
CA SER A 59 2.38 -14.34 -12.86
C SER A 59 1.94 -13.01 -12.22
N CYS A 60 2.31 -11.87 -12.81
CA CYS A 60 1.79 -10.58 -12.39
C CYS A 60 0.28 -10.54 -12.63
N SER A 61 -0.51 -10.25 -11.60
CA SER A 61 -1.96 -10.11 -11.73
C SER A 61 -2.40 -9.01 -12.71
N ARG A 62 -1.52 -8.04 -12.98
CA ARG A 62 -1.78 -6.82 -13.78
C ARG A 62 -0.52 -6.37 -14.55
N PRO A 63 -0.02 -7.17 -15.51
CA PRO A 63 1.28 -6.91 -16.15
C PRO A 63 1.29 -5.62 -16.98
N SER A 64 0.15 -5.25 -17.57
CA SER A 64 0.01 -4.02 -18.38
C SER A 64 -0.05 -2.73 -17.56
N GLU A 65 -0.39 -2.82 -16.28
CA GLU A 65 -0.47 -1.67 -15.37
C GLU A 65 0.78 -1.54 -14.51
N ALA A 66 1.57 -2.62 -14.36
CA ALA A 66 2.78 -2.63 -13.57
C ALA A 66 3.87 -1.71 -14.18
N SER A 67 4.45 -0.83 -13.36
CA SER A 67 5.54 0.07 -13.75
C SER A 67 6.55 0.17 -12.61
N GLU A 68 7.82 0.34 -12.93
CA GLU A 68 8.92 0.53 -11.97
C GLU A 68 8.68 1.72 -11.01
N THR A 69 7.89 2.70 -11.45
CA THR A 69 7.52 3.89 -10.66
C THR A 69 6.36 3.64 -9.69
N MET A 70 5.73 2.47 -9.72
CA MET A 70 4.62 2.12 -8.84
C MET A 70 5.09 1.43 -7.56
N VAL A 71 4.20 1.36 -6.59
CA VAL A 71 4.43 0.65 -5.34
C VAL A 71 3.92 -0.79 -5.48
N CYS A 72 4.71 -1.77 -5.06
CA CYS A 72 4.27 -3.15 -4.94
C CYS A 72 3.22 -3.21 -3.81
N PHE A 73 1.95 -3.46 -4.16
CA PHE A 73 0.88 -3.69 -3.19
C PHE A 73 0.65 -5.19 -2.91
N ASP A 74 1.16 -6.06 -3.78
CA ASP A 74 1.10 -7.53 -3.67
C ASP A 74 2.43 -8.07 -3.15
N TRP A 75 2.63 -7.98 -1.83
CA TRP A 75 3.71 -8.69 -1.15
C TRP A 75 3.25 -10.10 -0.82
N LYS A 76 3.17 -10.96 -1.82
CA LYS A 76 3.15 -12.39 -1.55
C LYS A 76 4.56 -12.94 -1.66
N LYS A 77 4.93 -13.66 -0.59
CA LYS A 77 6.14 -14.48 -0.46
C LYS A 77 6.26 -15.46 -1.60
#